data_AF-A0ABC8EDA0-F1
#
_entry.id   AF-A0ABC8EDA0-F1
#
_cell.length_a   1.000
_cell.length_b   1.000
_cell.length_c   1.000
_cell.angle_alpha   90.00
_cell.angle_beta   90.00
_cell.angle_gamma   90.00
#
_symmetry.space_group_name_H-M   'P 1'
#
loop_
_entity.id
_entity.type
_entity.pdbx_description
1 polymer ?
#
loop_
_entity_poly.entity_id
_entity_poly.type
_entity_poly.pdbx_seq_one_letter_code
_entity_poly.pdbx_strand_id
1 'polypeptide(L)'
;MKVNYKYASPSMCINQNEKTTLGLSPDLSRDERVSFLGKLKNPLIFRDAMLMLREIVVSDMSQKKKERVEFFEWLDGEIERRILKHKQYLPEARENISKEINELLANLDDKNSDIFKLIDVKNNIKKEIDKNDVWKDYYKLERDFWKFIKERDLNLWFVLDPVITVHPDQVSFEAFSVDESTYGCLSISMEEFEMLQEPKLGTTNIDFSLKLAKEIERFRTYSDVELSVNPEGFAVDSGVMPEHMEKKIDLPETWIKGFNQVSSAASLGGIDIELCPIDMYDICSFLRRHKANKSPRYMKWVLEPNKPVKIVFEPFGKTLTLKAIYTGEKKREEKIWGRRRWLVLEKIIPLANSFKVRLLGFGMPQFIIADMGNMKMTIGFSSWSSNDWVKGTAFNILSGFIGEGSYDKVYGLLKEKRLASMEDIYNNLNDTPKALNKAGVGMLLRKGEGYYDVVNDTVRFRRLCNEPIPKELYETTETELKVQEHMKESMDGFNVKITEDNEYIFTHSLKMPNPKYKKWKYYRTPDYDREFDLTETVLTIDEDGQISKVKCNCREFNKGPRNISAPCSHILALYMISTKFLRVKLEQNKEYKINDIMEKLL
;
A
#
# COMPACT_ATOMS: atom_id res chain seq x y z
N MET A 1 13.87 6.33 -10.10
CA MET A 1 14.03 7.64 -10.77
C MET A 1 15.07 8.40 -9.97
N LYS A 2 16.14 8.88 -10.61
CA LYS A 2 17.12 9.73 -9.94
C LYS A 2 16.67 11.17 -10.08
N VAL A 3 16.06 11.71 -9.03
CA VAL A 3 15.64 13.11 -9.01
C VAL A 3 16.78 13.91 -8.36
N ASN A 4 17.33 14.87 -9.08
CA ASN A 4 18.39 15.71 -8.53
C ASN A 4 17.74 16.83 -7.70
N TYR A 5 17.99 16.79 -6.40
CA TYR A 5 17.55 17.82 -5.46
C TYR A 5 18.70 18.73 -5.08
N LYS A 6 18.40 20.02 -4.88
CA LYS A 6 19.40 21.03 -4.52
C LYS A 6 19.09 21.56 -3.13
N TYR A 7 20.03 21.47 -2.19
CA TYR A 7 19.84 21.97 -0.84
C TYR A 7 20.85 23.08 -0.55
N ALA A 8 20.42 24.12 0.15
CA ALA A 8 21.34 25.16 0.62
C ALA A 8 22.28 24.64 1.74
N SER A 9 21.78 23.75 2.61
CA SER A 9 22.51 23.21 3.77
C SER A 9 21.85 21.92 4.28
N PRO A 10 22.48 21.08 5.14
CA PRO A 10 21.79 19.96 5.76
C PRO A 10 20.77 20.43 6.80
N SER A 11 19.71 19.64 7.03
CA SER A 11 18.77 19.92 8.13
C SER A 11 19.50 19.78 9.47
N MET A 12 19.33 20.76 10.36
CA MET A 12 20.06 20.85 11.62
C MET A 12 19.22 21.42 12.74
N CYS A 13 19.55 21.03 13.96
CA CYS A 13 19.02 21.63 15.18
C CYS A 13 20.07 22.59 15.72
N ILE A 14 19.78 23.89 15.73
CA ILE A 14 20.67 24.92 16.28
C ILE A 14 20.15 25.29 17.67
N ASN A 15 21.01 25.22 18.68
CA ASN A 15 20.71 25.75 20.00
C ASN A 15 21.47 27.08 20.18
N GLN A 16 20.74 28.19 20.25
CA GLN A 16 21.30 29.52 20.55
C GLN A 16 20.50 30.15 21.69
N ASN A 17 21.19 30.56 22.76
CA ASN A 17 20.62 31.34 23.88
C ASN A 17 19.25 30.84 24.39
N GLU A 18 19.20 29.57 24.85
CA GLU A 18 17.98 28.89 25.37
C GLU A 18 16.88 28.58 24.34
N LYS A 19 17.05 28.98 23.08
CA LYS A 19 16.17 28.63 21.96
C LYS A 19 16.74 27.51 21.11
N THR A 20 15.86 26.62 20.67
CA THR A 20 16.15 25.48 19.80
C THR A 20 15.47 25.69 18.45
N THR A 21 16.22 26.10 17.44
CA THR A 21 15.69 26.20 16.07
C THR A 21 15.91 24.87 15.35
N LEU A 22 14.82 24.19 15.00
CA LEU A 22 14.82 23.05 14.12
C LEU A 22 14.82 23.56 12.67
N GLY A 23 16.01 23.72 12.11
CA GLY A 23 16.24 24.14 10.75
C GLY A 23 16.12 22.97 9.77
N LEU A 24 15.14 23.04 8.89
CA LEU A 24 14.86 22.08 7.83
C LEU A 24 15.16 22.75 6.49
N SER A 25 16.11 22.21 5.75
CA SER A 25 16.50 22.81 4.46
C SER A 25 15.59 22.31 3.36
N PRO A 26 14.82 23.19 2.69
CA PRO A 26 13.98 22.78 1.59
C PRO A 26 14.82 22.58 0.32
N ASP A 27 14.29 21.73 -0.55
CA ASP A 27 14.75 21.54 -1.91
C ASP A 27 14.48 22.79 -2.78
N LEU A 28 15.58 23.38 -3.26
CA LEU A 28 15.66 24.59 -4.09
C LEU A 28 15.37 24.36 -5.57
N SER A 29 15.29 23.12 -6.02
CA SER A 29 15.04 22.78 -7.42
C SER A 29 13.56 22.93 -7.83
N ARG A 30 12.68 23.28 -6.88
CA ARG A 30 11.23 23.41 -7.08
C ARG A 30 10.82 24.83 -7.45
N ASP A 31 9.76 24.93 -8.27
CA ASP A 31 9.14 26.22 -8.65
C ASP A 31 8.58 26.96 -7.42
N GLU A 32 7.95 26.23 -6.49
CA GLU A 32 7.41 26.77 -5.24
C GLU A 32 8.47 26.64 -4.13
N ARG A 33 9.12 27.76 -3.79
CA ARG A 33 10.09 27.82 -2.68
C ARG A 33 9.36 27.88 -1.34
N VAL A 34 9.27 26.73 -0.69
CA VAL A 34 8.67 26.60 0.65
C VAL A 34 9.49 27.38 1.66
N SER A 35 8.79 28.19 2.48
CA SER A 35 9.39 28.93 3.60
C SER A 35 8.42 28.86 4.76
N PHE A 36 8.90 28.48 5.94
CA PHE A 36 8.07 28.38 7.14
C PHE A 36 8.91 28.77 8.35
N LEU A 37 8.38 29.61 9.23
CA LEU A 37 9.02 29.92 10.50
C LEU A 37 7.94 30.11 11.56
N GLY A 38 7.83 29.13 12.45
CA GLY A 38 6.84 29.13 13.52
C GLY A 38 7.39 28.50 14.79
N LYS A 39 7.09 29.12 15.93
CA LYS A 39 7.42 28.59 17.25
C LYS A 39 6.32 27.61 17.70
N LEU A 40 6.73 26.42 18.17
CA LEU A 40 5.82 25.38 18.64
C LEU A 40 5.30 25.69 20.05
N LYS A 41 3.98 25.61 20.24
CA LYS A 41 3.35 25.75 21.56
C LYS A 41 3.56 24.51 22.44
N ASN A 42 3.48 23.32 21.85
CA ASN A 42 3.56 22.03 22.53
C ASN A 42 4.70 21.15 21.97
N PRO A 43 5.97 21.48 22.29
CA PRO A 43 7.14 20.78 21.74
C PRO A 43 7.25 19.30 22.15
N LEU A 44 6.69 18.92 23.30
CA LEU A 44 6.68 17.52 23.75
C LEU A 44 5.79 16.61 22.90
N ILE A 45 4.60 17.09 22.53
CA ILE A 45 3.68 16.32 21.68
C ILE A 45 4.30 16.15 20.29
N PHE A 46 4.87 17.23 19.75
CA PHE A 46 5.60 17.20 18.49
C PHE A 46 6.75 16.20 18.51
N ARG A 47 7.57 16.20 19.57
CA ARG A 47 8.68 15.26 19.74
C ARG A 47 8.22 13.82 19.60
N ASP A 48 7.25 13.40 20.40
CA ASP A 48 6.85 12.00 20.47
C ASP A 48 6.13 11.57 19.18
N ALA A 49 5.36 12.47 18.57
CA ALA A 49 4.75 12.24 17.26
C ALA A 49 5.80 12.07 16.14
N MET A 50 6.82 12.93 16.08
CA MET A 50 7.91 12.82 15.10
C MET A 50 8.78 11.57 15.33
N LEU A 51 9.06 11.22 16.58
CA LEU A 51 9.78 9.99 16.91
C LEU A 51 8.98 8.73 16.54
N MET A 52 7.66 8.77 16.66
CA MET A 52 6.79 7.69 16.17
C MET A 52 6.80 7.60 14.64
N LEU A 53 6.74 8.74 13.93
CA LEU A 53 6.86 8.75 12.47
C LEU A 53 8.18 8.12 12.02
N ARG A 54 9.27 8.39 12.74
CA ARG A 54 10.56 7.72 12.54
C ARG A 54 10.50 6.22 12.77
N GLU A 55 9.80 5.75 13.80
CA GLU A 55 9.63 4.30 14.04
C GLU A 55 8.89 3.62 12.90
N ILE A 56 7.89 4.30 12.29
CA ILE A 56 7.25 3.83 11.07
C ILE A 56 8.29 3.71 9.96
N VAL A 57 9.05 4.77 9.69
CA VAL A 57 10.06 4.82 8.61
C VAL A 57 11.07 3.68 8.72
N VAL A 58 11.54 3.38 9.94
CA VAL A 58 12.55 2.34 10.17
C VAL A 58 11.95 0.93 10.27
N SER A 59 10.62 0.81 10.41
CA SER A 59 9.98 -0.50 10.55
C SER A 59 10.10 -1.35 9.29
N ASP A 60 10.43 -2.63 9.48
CA ASP A 60 10.52 -3.65 8.43
C ASP A 60 9.95 -4.95 9.00
N MET A 61 8.74 -5.31 8.57
CA MET A 61 8.04 -6.52 8.99
C MET A 61 8.09 -7.61 7.89
N SER A 62 8.91 -7.42 6.86
CA SER A 62 9.08 -8.40 5.79
C SER A 62 9.55 -9.75 6.34
N GLN A 63 9.04 -10.84 5.78
CA GLN A 63 9.47 -12.18 6.18
C GLN A 63 10.88 -12.43 5.66
N LYS A 64 11.88 -12.16 6.50
CA LYS A 64 13.29 -12.45 6.18
C LYS A 64 13.44 -13.95 5.96
N LYS A 65 13.85 -14.32 4.74
CA LYS A 65 14.16 -15.71 4.40
C LYS A 65 15.34 -16.13 5.28
N LYS A 66 15.05 -16.86 6.37
CA LYS A 66 16.12 -17.51 7.15
C LYS A 66 16.91 -18.38 6.19
N GLU A 67 18.21 -18.14 6.08
CA GLU A 67 19.09 -19.07 5.39
C GLU A 67 18.96 -20.43 6.09
N ARG A 68 18.44 -21.43 5.35
CA ARG A 68 18.21 -22.77 5.90
C ARG A 68 19.34 -23.69 5.50
N VAL A 69 20.57 -23.32 5.85
CA VAL A 69 21.77 -24.11 5.56
C VAL A 69 21.59 -25.56 6.06
N GLU A 70 21.11 -25.71 7.30
CA GLU A 70 20.82 -27.00 7.93
C GLU A 70 19.72 -27.84 7.22
N PHE A 71 18.75 -27.21 6.55
CA PHE A 71 17.71 -27.95 5.81
C PHE A 71 18.26 -28.54 4.51
N PHE A 72 19.14 -27.81 3.83
CA PHE A 72 19.78 -28.30 2.61
C PHE A 72 20.77 -29.42 2.91
N GLU A 73 21.55 -29.31 4.00
CA GLU A 73 22.42 -30.39 4.49
C GLU A 73 21.63 -31.65 4.88
N TRP A 74 20.50 -31.49 5.57
CA TRP A 74 19.61 -32.63 5.87
C TRP A 74 18.98 -33.24 4.62
N LEU A 75 18.56 -32.42 3.65
CA LEU A 75 17.93 -32.88 2.40
C LEU A 75 18.92 -33.72 1.59
N ASP A 76 20.16 -33.26 1.45
CA ASP A 76 21.22 -33.99 0.74
C ASP A 76 21.52 -35.32 1.42
N GLY A 77 21.60 -35.35 2.76
CA GLY A 77 21.78 -36.58 3.53
C GLY A 77 20.61 -37.58 3.40
N GLU A 78 19.36 -37.09 3.33
CA GLU A 78 18.19 -37.95 3.17
C GLU A 78 18.03 -38.48 1.72
N ILE A 79 18.47 -37.71 0.73
CA ILE A 79 18.59 -38.15 -0.68
C ILE A 79 19.61 -39.28 -0.78
N GLU A 80 20.81 -39.13 -0.21
CA GLU A 80 21.83 -40.19 -0.18
C GLU A 80 21.32 -41.46 0.51
N ARG A 81 20.65 -41.31 1.66
CA ARG A 81 20.07 -42.43 2.41
C ARG A 81 19.01 -43.19 1.60
N ARG A 82 18.15 -42.49 0.86
CA ARG A 82 17.13 -43.11 0.00
C ARG A 82 17.72 -43.81 -1.21
N ILE A 83 18.76 -43.25 -1.82
CA ILE A 83 19.51 -43.87 -2.93
C ILE A 83 20.15 -45.19 -2.46
N LEU A 84 20.73 -45.21 -1.26
CA LEU A 84 21.28 -46.43 -0.63
C LEU A 84 20.21 -47.47 -0.32
N LYS A 85 19.05 -47.05 0.20
CA LYS A 85 17.91 -47.95 0.50
C LYS A 85 17.28 -48.56 -0.76
N HIS A 86 17.18 -47.76 -1.84
CA HIS A 86 16.65 -48.22 -3.14
C HIS A 86 17.57 -49.23 -3.84
N LYS A 87 18.87 -49.28 -3.51
CA LYS A 87 19.79 -50.30 -4.03
C LYS A 87 19.63 -51.68 -3.37
N GLN A 88 19.03 -51.77 -2.17
CA GLN A 88 18.95 -53.02 -1.40
C GLN A 88 17.64 -53.79 -1.53
N TYR A 89 16.54 -53.16 -1.96
CA TYR A 89 15.22 -53.81 -1.99
C TYR A 89 14.51 -53.57 -3.33
N LEU A 90 14.52 -54.59 -4.19
CA LEU A 90 13.47 -55.03 -5.14
C LEU A 90 14.11 -55.69 -6.40
N PRO A 91 14.38 -57.01 -6.40
CA PRO A 91 14.85 -57.73 -7.59
C PRO A 91 13.73 -58.28 -8.48
N GLU A 92 12.53 -58.59 -7.96
CA GLU A 92 11.66 -59.58 -8.63
C GLU A 92 10.44 -59.03 -9.39
N ALA A 93 10.09 -57.75 -9.27
CA ALA A 93 9.00 -57.14 -10.06
C ALA A 93 9.48 -56.52 -11.39
N ARG A 94 10.72 -56.81 -11.81
CA ARG A 94 11.44 -56.03 -12.83
C ARG A 94 11.54 -56.67 -14.21
N GLU A 95 11.34 -57.97 -14.41
CA GLU A 95 11.69 -58.56 -15.73
C GLU A 95 10.73 -58.25 -16.87
N ASN A 96 9.43 -58.06 -16.61
CA ASN A 96 8.51 -57.63 -17.67
C ASN A 96 8.48 -56.11 -17.86
N ILE A 97 8.67 -55.35 -16.77
CA ILE A 97 8.79 -53.88 -16.85
C ILE A 97 10.17 -53.48 -17.42
N SER A 98 11.23 -54.27 -17.22
CA SER A 98 12.59 -53.96 -17.70
C SER A 98 12.70 -54.00 -19.21
N LYS A 99 11.91 -54.80 -19.94
CA LYS A 99 11.97 -54.79 -21.40
C LYS A 99 11.41 -53.50 -22.01
N GLU A 100 10.23 -53.06 -21.55
CA GLU A 100 9.66 -51.77 -21.97
C GLU A 100 10.47 -50.58 -21.43
N ILE A 101 10.98 -50.68 -20.19
CA ILE A 101 11.87 -49.68 -19.61
C ILE A 101 13.22 -49.65 -20.33
N ASN A 102 13.80 -50.75 -20.79
CA ASN A 102 15.10 -50.74 -21.47
C ASN A 102 15.01 -50.10 -22.87
N GLU A 103 13.91 -50.30 -23.60
CA GLU A 103 13.68 -49.57 -24.86
C GLU A 103 13.43 -48.07 -24.65
N LEU A 104 12.68 -47.71 -23.60
CA LEU A 104 12.47 -46.30 -23.23
C LEU A 104 13.74 -45.68 -22.62
N LEU A 105 14.56 -46.45 -21.90
CA LEU A 105 15.85 -46.04 -21.32
C LEU A 105 16.90 -45.86 -22.40
N ALA A 106 16.94 -46.70 -23.44
CA ALA A 106 17.85 -46.50 -24.57
C ALA A 106 17.51 -45.19 -25.31
N ASN A 107 16.21 -44.94 -25.58
CA ASN A 107 15.76 -43.68 -26.15
C ASN A 107 15.98 -42.47 -25.21
N LEU A 108 15.84 -42.67 -23.91
CA LEU A 108 16.14 -41.66 -22.90
C LEU A 108 17.64 -41.42 -22.77
N ASP A 109 18.49 -42.43 -22.89
CA ASP A 109 19.94 -42.30 -22.78
C ASP A 109 20.52 -41.61 -24.00
N ASP A 110 20.00 -41.87 -25.20
CA ASP A 110 20.35 -41.10 -26.40
C ASP A 110 19.96 -39.64 -26.23
N LYS A 111 18.69 -39.37 -25.85
CA LYS A 111 18.22 -37.99 -25.61
C LYS A 111 18.91 -37.32 -24.42
N ASN A 112 19.21 -38.05 -23.36
CA ASN A 112 19.94 -37.56 -22.20
C ASN A 112 21.39 -37.28 -22.59
N SER A 113 22.02 -38.10 -23.43
CA SER A 113 23.37 -37.82 -23.94
C SER A 113 23.39 -36.52 -24.75
N ASP A 114 22.35 -36.28 -25.56
CA ASP A 114 22.22 -35.03 -26.31
C ASP A 114 21.89 -33.85 -25.41
N ILE A 115 21.03 -34.04 -24.41
CA ILE A 115 20.77 -33.05 -23.36
C ILE A 115 22.04 -32.78 -22.55
N PHE A 116 22.86 -33.77 -22.23
CA PHE A 116 24.12 -33.61 -21.52
C PHE A 116 25.12 -32.85 -22.36
N LYS A 117 25.26 -33.17 -23.66
CA LYS A 117 26.07 -32.37 -24.59
C LYS A 117 25.56 -30.93 -24.67
N LEU A 118 24.25 -30.71 -24.76
CA LEU A 118 23.65 -29.36 -24.79
C LEU A 118 23.80 -28.62 -23.46
N ILE A 119 23.71 -29.31 -22.33
CA ILE A 119 23.95 -28.77 -20.99
C ILE A 119 25.42 -28.42 -20.83
N ASP A 120 26.33 -29.23 -21.36
CA ASP A 120 27.77 -28.98 -21.26
C ASP A 120 28.18 -27.82 -22.17
N VAL A 121 27.62 -27.73 -23.38
CA VAL A 121 27.72 -26.56 -24.25
C VAL A 121 27.13 -25.33 -23.57
N LYS A 122 25.92 -25.43 -23.00
CA LYS A 122 25.29 -24.33 -22.25
C LYS A 122 26.12 -23.92 -21.03
N ASN A 123 26.71 -24.87 -20.31
CA ASN A 123 27.53 -24.60 -19.12
C ASN A 123 28.89 -24.02 -19.50
N ASN A 124 29.47 -24.42 -20.63
CA ASN A 124 30.69 -23.82 -21.16
C ASN A 124 30.42 -22.41 -21.68
N ILE A 125 29.33 -22.19 -22.42
CA ILE A 125 28.87 -20.85 -22.80
C ILE A 125 28.58 -20.01 -21.55
N LYS A 126 27.91 -20.58 -20.55
CA LYS A 126 27.64 -19.87 -19.29
C LYS A 126 28.91 -19.58 -18.50
N LYS A 127 29.91 -20.48 -18.51
CA LYS A 127 31.23 -20.24 -17.90
C LYS A 127 31.98 -19.15 -18.66
N GLU A 128 31.92 -19.11 -19.99
CA GLU A 128 32.52 -18.04 -20.78
C GLU A 128 31.79 -16.71 -20.59
N ILE A 129 30.46 -16.72 -20.52
CA ILE A 129 29.65 -15.57 -20.14
C ILE A 129 30.07 -15.13 -18.73
N ASP A 130 29.97 -15.97 -17.70
CA ASP A 130 30.33 -15.68 -16.31
C ASP A 130 31.80 -15.20 -16.15
N LYS A 131 32.71 -15.64 -17.03
CA LYS A 131 34.13 -15.25 -17.02
C LYS A 131 34.36 -13.88 -17.68
N ASN A 132 33.49 -13.50 -18.62
CA ASN A 132 33.42 -12.17 -19.22
C ASN A 132 32.35 -11.27 -18.57
N ASP A 133 31.61 -11.79 -17.58
CA ASP A 133 30.50 -11.11 -16.94
C ASP A 133 31.01 -10.19 -15.85
N VAL A 134 31.38 -8.97 -16.28
CA VAL A 134 31.71 -7.84 -15.40
C VAL A 134 30.63 -7.62 -14.32
N TRP A 135 29.40 -8.09 -14.54
CA TRP A 135 28.27 -7.91 -13.63
C TRP A 135 28.27 -8.87 -12.43
N LYS A 136 28.95 -10.02 -12.50
CA LYS A 136 29.05 -10.94 -11.36
C LYS A 136 29.84 -10.32 -10.21
N ASP A 137 30.93 -9.64 -10.56
CA ASP A 137 31.68 -8.82 -9.64
C ASP A 137 30.90 -7.57 -9.25
N TYR A 138 30.12 -6.96 -10.16
CA TYR A 138 29.23 -5.84 -9.80
C TYR A 138 28.23 -6.21 -8.70
N TYR A 139 27.47 -7.29 -8.80
CA TYR A 139 26.48 -7.65 -7.76
C TYR A 139 27.13 -8.10 -6.45
N LYS A 140 28.38 -8.60 -6.49
CA LYS A 140 29.15 -8.95 -5.31
C LYS A 140 29.73 -7.70 -4.65
N LEU A 141 30.37 -6.82 -5.43
CA LEU A 141 30.87 -5.52 -5.01
C LEU A 141 29.74 -4.62 -4.53
N GLU A 142 28.56 -4.67 -5.14
CA GLU A 142 27.37 -3.96 -4.72
C GLU A 142 26.92 -4.48 -3.35
N ARG A 143 26.82 -5.80 -3.16
CA ARG A 143 26.48 -6.38 -1.85
C ARG A 143 27.53 -6.05 -0.78
N ASP A 144 28.82 -6.15 -1.11
CA ASP A 144 29.92 -5.86 -0.20
C ASP A 144 30.00 -4.35 0.08
N PHE A 145 29.73 -3.50 -0.90
CA PHE A 145 29.60 -2.04 -0.76
C PHE A 145 28.44 -1.69 0.16
N TRP A 146 27.24 -2.25 -0.07
CA TRP A 146 26.11 -2.04 0.81
C TRP A 146 26.45 -2.54 2.23
N LYS A 147 26.99 -3.76 2.37
CA LYS A 147 27.41 -4.32 3.67
C LYS A 147 28.42 -3.41 4.37
N PHE A 148 29.39 -2.89 3.65
CA PHE A 148 30.36 -1.91 4.14
C PHE A 148 29.71 -0.59 4.58
N ILE A 149 28.76 -0.06 3.80
CA ILE A 149 27.96 1.12 4.17
C ILE A 149 27.17 0.85 5.45
N LYS A 150 26.61 -0.36 5.64
CA LYS A 150 25.94 -0.78 6.89
C LYS A 150 26.84 -0.65 8.10
N GLU A 151 28.06 -1.14 7.94
CA GLU A 151 29.03 -1.33 9.01
C GLU A 151 29.72 -0.01 9.36
N ARG A 152 29.93 0.86 8.36
CA ARG A 152 30.66 2.12 8.52
C ARG A 152 29.77 3.32 8.82
N ASP A 153 28.61 3.43 8.18
CA ASP A 153 27.71 4.58 8.39
C ASP A 153 26.24 4.18 8.16
N LEU A 154 25.58 3.77 9.26
CA LEU A 154 24.16 3.44 9.28
C LEU A 154 23.27 4.59 8.75
N ASN A 155 23.75 5.85 8.79
CA ASN A 155 23.02 7.00 8.29
C ASN A 155 22.91 7.01 6.75
N LEU A 156 23.82 6.35 6.03
CA LEU A 156 23.75 6.20 4.57
C LEU A 156 22.85 5.03 4.14
N TRP A 157 22.61 4.06 5.04
CA TRP A 157 21.78 2.88 4.76
C TRP A 157 20.27 3.18 4.92
N PHE A 158 19.89 4.11 5.79
CA PHE A 158 18.48 4.44 6.07
C PHE A 158 18.20 5.92 5.87
N VAL A 159 17.94 6.32 4.63
CA VAL A 159 17.45 7.67 4.31
C VAL A 159 16.17 7.52 3.50
N LEU A 160 15.09 7.15 4.19
CA LEU A 160 13.74 7.33 3.67
C LEU A 160 13.21 8.61 4.31
N ASP A 161 13.44 9.70 3.60
CA ASP A 161 13.21 11.05 4.08
C ASP A 161 11.71 11.40 4.00
N PRO A 162 11.08 11.81 5.12
CA PRO A 162 9.68 12.19 5.12
C PRO A 162 9.45 13.41 4.22
N VAL A 163 8.29 13.41 3.57
CA VAL A 163 7.82 14.51 2.73
C VAL A 163 7.12 15.52 3.64
N ILE A 164 7.54 16.77 3.59
CA ILE A 164 6.87 17.88 4.28
C ILE A 164 6.02 18.66 3.29
N THR A 165 4.80 18.94 3.67
CA THR A 165 3.93 19.86 2.94
C THR A 165 3.47 20.97 3.86
N VAL A 166 3.70 22.21 3.46
CA VAL A 166 3.17 23.42 4.11
C VAL A 166 1.93 23.85 3.34
N HIS A 167 0.78 23.70 3.98
CA HIS A 167 -0.54 24.10 3.48
C HIS A 167 -1.04 25.34 4.23
N PRO A 168 -2.09 26.04 3.77
CA PRO A 168 -2.60 27.24 4.45
C PRO A 168 -3.08 26.99 5.89
N ASP A 169 -3.56 25.78 6.16
CA ASP A 169 -4.21 25.38 7.41
C ASP A 169 -3.38 24.40 8.25
N GLN A 170 -2.45 23.65 7.64
CA GLN A 170 -1.62 22.69 8.36
C GLN A 170 -0.23 22.47 7.72
N VAL A 171 0.71 22.01 8.54
CA VAL A 171 2.00 21.43 8.12
C VAL A 171 1.92 19.91 8.28
N SER A 172 2.14 19.16 7.18
CA SER A 172 2.05 17.69 7.20
C SER A 172 3.38 17.01 6.89
N PHE A 173 3.71 15.96 7.62
CA PHE A 173 4.89 15.11 7.43
C PHE A 173 4.46 13.70 7.07
N GLU A 174 4.79 13.23 5.87
CA GLU A 174 4.38 11.92 5.36
C GLU A 174 5.57 10.98 5.13
N ALA A 175 5.44 9.71 5.51
CA ALA A 175 6.44 8.68 5.23
C ALA A 175 5.85 7.27 5.14
N PHE A 176 6.60 6.35 4.54
CA PHE A 176 6.33 4.92 4.58
C PHE A 176 7.38 4.16 5.39
N SER A 177 7.00 2.97 5.85
CA SER A 177 7.93 1.96 6.35
C SER A 177 8.84 1.42 5.24
N VAL A 178 9.96 0.80 5.63
CA VAL A 178 10.92 0.17 4.70
C VAL A 178 10.24 -0.93 3.87
N ASP A 179 9.30 -1.65 4.47
CA ASP A 179 8.52 -2.69 3.80
C ASP A 179 7.28 -2.16 3.06
N GLU A 180 7.09 -0.84 3.02
CA GLU A 180 6.00 -0.14 2.32
C GLU A 180 4.60 -0.63 2.73
N SER A 181 4.47 -1.23 3.91
CA SER A 181 3.21 -1.79 4.44
C SER A 181 2.50 -0.85 5.41
N THR A 182 3.21 0.17 5.91
CA THR A 182 2.70 1.15 6.87
C THR A 182 2.98 2.55 6.35
N TYR A 183 1.93 3.36 6.24
CA TYR A 183 1.97 4.78 5.94
C TYR A 183 1.77 5.56 7.24
N GLY A 184 2.55 6.62 7.46
CA GLY A 184 2.39 7.57 8.56
C GLY A 184 2.31 9.00 8.03
N CYS A 185 1.35 9.76 8.54
CA CYS A 185 1.21 11.18 8.27
C CYS A 185 0.93 11.94 9.57
N LEU A 186 1.85 12.83 9.95
CA LEU A 186 1.64 13.76 11.05
C LEU A 186 1.13 15.08 10.48
N SER A 187 -0.09 15.48 10.82
CA SER A 187 -0.69 16.76 10.44
C SER A 187 -0.72 17.69 11.65
N ILE A 188 -0.15 18.88 11.51
CA ILE A 188 -0.08 19.89 12.56
C ILE A 188 -0.83 21.13 12.12
N SER A 189 -1.87 21.51 12.84
CA SER A 189 -2.64 22.73 12.59
C SER A 189 -1.75 23.97 12.67
N MET A 190 -1.99 24.97 11.82
CA MET A 190 -1.32 26.26 11.91
C MET A 190 -1.53 26.95 13.27
N GLU A 191 -2.61 26.62 13.98
CA GLU A 191 -2.89 27.12 15.33
C GLU A 191 -1.85 26.66 16.37
N GLU A 192 -1.11 25.59 16.10
CA GLU A 192 -0.04 25.10 16.97
C GLU A 192 1.20 26.01 16.94
N PHE A 193 1.32 26.83 15.91
CA PHE A 193 2.49 27.67 15.68
C PHE A 193 2.20 29.12 16.05
N GLU A 194 3.12 29.73 16.79
CA GLU A 194 3.27 31.17 16.85
C GLU A 194 4.10 31.60 15.63
N MET A 195 3.42 32.12 14.61
CA MET A 195 4.04 32.45 13.33
C MET A 195 4.98 33.64 13.46
N LEU A 196 6.25 33.44 13.10
CA LEU A 196 7.27 34.49 13.09
C LEU A 196 7.46 35.08 11.67
N GLN A 197 7.02 34.37 10.64
CA GLN A 197 7.04 34.79 9.24
C GLN A 197 5.78 34.31 8.51
N GLU A 198 5.35 35.05 7.48
CA GLU A 198 4.32 34.57 6.56
C GLU A 198 4.80 33.31 5.80
N PRO A 199 4.05 32.20 5.85
CA PRO A 199 4.49 30.93 5.28
C PRO A 199 4.33 30.94 3.76
N LYS A 200 5.37 30.52 3.05
CA LYS A 200 5.28 30.19 1.62
C LYS A 200 4.93 28.71 1.47
N LEU A 201 3.78 28.47 0.86
CA LEU A 201 3.21 27.15 0.66
C LEU A 201 4.04 26.32 -0.30
N GLY A 202 3.99 25.00 -0.12
CA GLY A 202 4.54 24.03 -1.05
C GLY A 202 5.02 22.76 -0.34
N THR A 203 5.76 21.92 -1.07
CA THR A 203 6.20 20.61 -0.60
C THR A 203 7.72 20.50 -0.71
N THR A 204 8.34 19.86 0.28
CA THR A 204 9.78 19.60 0.29
C THR A 204 10.11 18.27 0.97
N ASN A 205 11.34 17.81 0.82
CA ASN A 205 11.84 16.59 1.46
C ASN A 205 12.85 16.98 2.54
N ILE A 206 12.80 16.34 3.70
CA ILE A 206 13.76 16.59 4.78
C ILE A 206 14.66 15.40 5.07
N ASP A 207 15.92 15.69 5.34
CA ASP A 207 16.89 14.71 5.84
C ASP A 207 16.56 14.33 7.29
N PHE A 208 15.81 13.24 7.48
CA PHE A 208 15.49 12.75 8.82
C PHE A 208 16.59 11.85 9.38
N SER A 209 17.78 12.44 9.53
CA SER A 209 18.95 11.73 10.04
C SER A 209 18.78 11.27 11.49
N LEU A 210 19.54 10.24 11.90
CA LEU A 210 19.60 9.78 13.29
C LEU A 210 20.08 10.90 14.25
N LYS A 211 20.87 11.86 13.75
CA LYS A 211 21.28 13.05 14.51
C LYS A 211 20.08 13.93 14.81
N LEU A 212 19.27 14.25 13.80
CA LEU A 212 18.04 15.05 13.96
C LEU A 212 17.08 14.40 14.96
N ALA A 213 16.88 13.08 14.86
CA ALA A 213 16.04 12.33 15.79
C ALA A 213 16.52 12.41 17.25
N LYS A 214 17.83 12.31 17.49
CA LYS A 214 18.42 12.44 18.84
C LYS A 214 18.26 13.85 19.41
N GLU A 215 18.33 14.88 18.57
CA GLU A 215 18.09 16.26 19.02
C GLU A 215 16.61 16.47 19.37
N ILE A 216 15.69 15.94 18.55
CA ILE A 216 14.25 15.97 18.84
C ILE A 216 13.97 15.26 20.18
N GLU A 217 14.56 14.10 20.45
CA GLU A 217 14.41 13.36 21.73
C GLU A 217 14.80 14.18 22.98
N ARG A 218 15.68 15.17 22.83
CA ARG A 218 16.08 16.06 23.93
C ARG A 218 15.04 17.11 24.27
N PHE A 219 14.01 17.33 23.44
CA PHE A 219 12.98 18.34 23.72
C PHE A 219 12.29 18.05 25.05
N ARG A 220 12.04 19.12 25.80
CA ARG A 220 11.36 19.16 27.10
C ARG A 220 10.19 20.14 27.03
N THR A 221 9.34 20.13 28.06
CA THR A 221 8.16 21.02 28.12
C THR A 221 8.52 22.50 28.02
N TYR A 222 9.68 22.87 28.56
CA TYR A 222 10.20 24.24 28.59
C TYR A 222 11.11 24.57 27.41
N SER A 223 11.35 23.64 26.49
CA SER A 223 12.18 23.90 25.31
C SER A 223 11.47 24.88 24.39
N ASP A 224 12.11 26.00 24.09
CA ASP A 224 11.59 26.95 23.10
C ASP A 224 11.98 26.47 21.69
N VAL A 225 11.07 25.78 21.00
CA VAL A 225 11.35 25.13 19.71
C VAL A 225 10.76 25.92 18.56
N GLU A 226 11.61 26.42 17.68
CA GLU A 226 11.22 27.09 16.43
C GLU A 226 11.40 26.13 15.25
N LEU A 227 10.31 25.80 14.56
CA LEU A 227 10.35 25.03 13.32
C LEU A 227 10.63 26.01 12.16
N SER A 228 11.80 25.89 11.55
CA SER A 228 12.20 26.72 10.42
C SER A 228 12.42 25.87 9.18
N VAL A 229 11.72 26.16 8.09
CA VAL A 229 12.02 25.68 6.75
C VAL A 229 12.52 26.88 5.95
N ASN A 230 13.82 27.01 5.72
CA ASN A 230 14.40 28.20 5.07
C ASN A 230 15.14 27.83 3.77
N PRO A 231 14.71 28.35 2.59
CA PRO A 231 15.38 28.09 1.32
C PRO A 231 16.80 28.66 1.25
N GLU A 232 17.14 29.68 2.02
CA GLU A 232 18.50 30.26 2.02
C GLU A 232 19.52 29.41 2.80
N GLY A 233 19.05 28.36 3.49
CA GLY A 233 19.88 27.47 4.31
C GLY A 233 20.20 28.03 5.70
N PHE A 234 20.86 27.21 6.51
CA PHE A 234 21.26 27.53 7.88
C PHE A 234 22.78 27.69 7.92
N ALA A 235 23.25 28.92 8.06
CA ALA A 235 24.67 29.20 8.23
C ALA A 235 25.09 28.88 9.67
N VAL A 236 26.00 27.92 9.84
CA VAL A 236 26.80 27.81 11.07
C VAL A 236 27.86 28.90 10.97
N ASP A 237 28.13 29.61 12.06
CA ASP A 237 29.07 30.73 12.19
C ASP A 237 30.56 30.34 12.04
N SER A 238 30.82 29.32 11.22
CA SER A 238 32.12 28.97 10.67
C SER A 238 32.14 29.56 9.25
N GLY A 239 32.89 30.65 9.06
CA GLY A 239 32.92 31.55 7.88
C GLY A 239 33.29 30.95 6.52
N VAL A 240 32.75 29.78 6.19
CA VAL A 240 32.75 29.16 4.87
C VAL A 240 31.28 28.95 4.51
N MET A 241 30.74 29.82 3.65
CA MET A 241 29.46 29.58 3.00
C MET A 241 29.58 28.27 2.24
N PRO A 242 28.78 27.22 2.55
CA PRO A 242 28.77 26.03 1.71
C PRO A 242 28.27 26.44 0.33
N GLU A 243 29.10 26.28 -0.71
CA GLU A 243 28.57 26.21 -2.07
C GLU A 243 27.49 25.13 -2.07
N HIS A 244 26.26 25.52 -2.44
CA HIS A 244 25.05 24.69 -2.52
C HIS A 244 25.33 23.18 -2.55
N MET A 245 24.90 22.46 -1.51
CA MET A 245 25.14 21.03 -1.41
C MET A 245 24.09 20.28 -2.26
N GLU A 246 24.52 19.72 -3.40
CA GLU A 246 23.69 18.81 -4.19
C GLU A 246 23.62 17.44 -3.50
N LYS A 247 22.56 17.21 -2.71
CA LYS A 247 22.26 15.89 -2.14
C LYS A 247 21.34 15.13 -3.09
N LYS A 248 21.80 14.01 -3.64
CA LYS A 248 20.95 13.06 -4.34
C LYS A 248 20.06 12.36 -3.32
N ILE A 249 18.80 12.75 -3.23
CA ILE A 249 17.79 12.05 -2.46
C ILE A 249 16.95 11.28 -3.47
N ASP A 250 17.06 9.96 -3.47
CA ASP A 250 16.25 9.12 -4.34
C ASP A 250 14.94 8.80 -3.59
N LEU A 251 13.84 9.52 -3.89
CA LEU A 251 12.50 9.02 -3.54
C LEU A 251 12.28 7.71 -4.32
N PRO A 252 12.05 6.56 -3.65
CA PRO A 252 11.83 5.31 -4.36
C PRO A 252 10.60 5.41 -5.28
N GLU A 253 10.68 4.87 -6.50
CA GLU A 253 9.53 4.82 -7.43
C GLU A 253 8.33 4.09 -6.82
N THR A 254 8.61 3.14 -5.94
CA THR A 254 7.65 2.39 -5.17
C THR A 254 6.87 3.28 -4.20
N TRP A 255 7.50 4.28 -3.58
CA TRP A 255 6.82 5.26 -2.71
C TRP A 255 5.83 6.13 -3.50
N ILE A 256 6.20 6.58 -4.70
CA ILE A 256 5.30 7.36 -5.57
C ILE A 256 4.00 6.57 -5.81
N LYS A 257 4.14 5.29 -6.18
CA LYS A 257 3.00 4.39 -6.36
C LYS A 257 2.24 4.19 -5.05
N GLY A 258 2.95 4.02 -3.93
CA GLY A 258 2.38 3.87 -2.59
C GLY A 258 1.51 5.06 -2.17
N PHE A 259 1.99 6.30 -2.31
CA PHE A 259 1.23 7.52 -1.96
C PHE A 259 -0.09 7.60 -2.72
N ASN A 260 -0.07 7.26 -4.00
CA ASN A 260 -1.28 7.20 -4.82
C ASN A 260 -2.24 6.13 -4.30
N GLN A 261 -1.76 4.90 -4.05
CA GLN A 261 -2.59 3.80 -3.55
C GLN A 261 -3.19 4.08 -2.17
N VAL A 262 -2.42 4.72 -1.27
CA VAL A 262 -2.91 5.19 0.04
C VAL A 262 -4.02 6.20 -0.14
N SER A 263 -3.83 7.23 -0.98
CA SER A 263 -4.83 8.27 -1.22
C SER A 263 -6.10 7.70 -1.85
N SER A 264 -5.95 6.76 -2.78
CA SER A 264 -7.07 6.07 -3.40
C SER A 264 -7.85 5.23 -2.40
N ALA A 265 -7.17 4.43 -1.57
CA ALA A 265 -7.84 3.66 -0.52
C ALA A 265 -8.46 4.55 0.55
N ALA A 266 -7.80 5.65 0.91
CA ALA A 266 -8.28 6.65 1.87
C ALA A 266 -9.59 7.30 1.42
N SER A 267 -9.77 7.49 0.11
CA SER A 267 -11.02 8.01 -0.48
C SER A 267 -12.16 7.00 -0.52
N LEU A 268 -11.89 5.72 -0.21
CA LEU A 268 -12.95 4.73 -0.06
C LEU A 268 -13.70 5.02 1.24
N GLY A 269 -15.03 4.98 1.18
CA GLY A 269 -15.86 5.03 2.37
C GLY A 269 -15.60 3.83 3.29
N GLY A 270 -15.88 3.99 4.57
CA GLY A 270 -15.68 2.95 5.57
C GLY A 270 -16.46 3.21 6.84
N ILE A 271 -16.31 2.30 7.79
CA ILE A 271 -16.89 2.42 9.13
C ILE A 271 -15.88 3.11 10.03
N ASP A 272 -16.28 4.23 10.61
CA ASP A 272 -15.49 4.95 11.59
C ASP A 272 -15.88 4.52 13.02
N ILE A 273 -14.91 4.06 13.79
CA ILE A 273 -15.08 3.68 15.20
C ILE A 273 -14.17 4.56 16.04
N GLU A 274 -14.75 5.30 16.98
CA GLU A 274 -13.98 6.10 17.93
C GLU A 274 -13.64 5.26 19.17
N LEU A 275 -12.36 5.19 19.50
CA LEU A 275 -11.80 4.45 20.62
C LEU A 275 -11.20 5.42 21.64
N CYS A 276 -11.38 5.10 22.92
CA CYS A 276 -10.66 5.81 23.98
C CYS A 276 -9.19 5.34 24.04
N PRO A 277 -8.26 6.15 24.59
CA PRO A 277 -6.87 5.74 24.77
C PRO A 277 -6.70 4.44 25.57
N ILE A 278 -7.60 4.19 26.53
CA ILE A 278 -7.60 2.95 27.31
C ILE A 278 -7.94 1.70 26.48
N ASP A 279 -8.85 1.84 25.52
CA ASP A 279 -9.20 0.75 24.60
C ASP A 279 -8.00 0.41 23.72
N MET A 280 -7.30 1.44 23.21
CA MET A 280 -6.09 1.26 22.41
C MET A 280 -4.95 0.62 23.23
N TYR A 281 -4.80 1.04 24.50
CA TYR A 281 -3.85 0.44 25.44
C TYR A 281 -4.12 -1.05 25.65
N ASP A 282 -5.37 -1.44 25.90
CA ASP A 282 -5.74 -2.83 26.14
C ASP A 282 -5.46 -3.72 24.92
N ILE A 283 -5.74 -3.21 23.72
CA ILE A 283 -5.41 -3.88 22.45
C ILE A 283 -3.89 -4.10 22.35
N CYS A 284 -3.10 -3.03 22.49
CA CYS A 284 -1.64 -3.10 22.38
C CYS A 284 -1.03 -4.01 23.45
N SER A 285 -1.48 -3.88 24.70
CA SER A 285 -1.07 -4.70 25.84
C SER A 285 -1.34 -6.18 25.63
N PHE A 286 -2.48 -6.53 25.01
CA PHE A 286 -2.77 -7.92 24.65
C PHE A 286 -1.81 -8.43 23.56
N LEU A 287 -1.63 -7.65 22.48
CA LEU A 287 -0.77 -7.99 21.34
C LEU A 287 0.71 -8.14 21.70
N ARG A 288 1.18 -7.35 22.67
CA ARG A 288 2.55 -7.42 23.20
C ARG A 288 2.79 -8.72 23.95
N ARG A 289 1.84 -9.14 24.80
CA ARG A 289 1.91 -10.36 25.61
C ARG A 289 1.74 -11.64 24.79
N HIS A 290 1.02 -11.59 23.67
CA HIS A 290 0.63 -12.79 22.92
C HIS A 290 1.12 -12.76 21.47
N LYS A 291 2.19 -13.52 21.19
CA LYS A 291 2.72 -13.70 19.83
C LYS A 291 2.13 -14.94 19.19
N ALA A 292 1.29 -14.77 18.17
CA ALA A 292 0.65 -15.89 17.49
C ALA A 292 1.60 -16.62 16.53
N ASN A 293 1.80 -17.91 16.79
CA ASN A 293 2.62 -18.79 15.97
C ASN A 293 1.80 -19.72 15.06
N LYS A 294 0.49 -19.87 15.32
CA LYS A 294 -0.43 -20.69 14.52
C LYS A 294 -1.47 -19.81 13.82
N SER A 295 -2.00 -20.28 12.69
CA SER A 295 -3.13 -19.65 12.00
C SER A 295 -4.45 -20.18 12.54
N PRO A 296 -5.55 -19.41 12.49
CA PRO A 296 -5.68 -18.04 11.95
C PRO A 296 -5.03 -16.95 12.83
N ARG A 297 -4.56 -15.84 12.22
CA ARG A 297 -3.84 -14.74 12.89
C ARG A 297 -4.49 -13.36 12.69
N TYR A 298 -5.81 -13.29 12.72
CA TYR A 298 -6.56 -12.04 12.58
C TYR A 298 -7.12 -11.57 13.94
N MET A 299 -7.53 -10.30 13.99
CA MET A 299 -8.44 -9.76 15.02
C MET A 299 -9.83 -9.71 14.41
N LYS A 300 -10.80 -10.37 15.02
CA LYS A 300 -12.20 -10.31 14.59
C LYS A 300 -12.92 -9.26 15.41
N TRP A 301 -13.32 -8.17 14.78
CA TRP A 301 -14.12 -7.11 15.34
C TRP A 301 -15.58 -7.46 15.16
N VAL A 302 -16.30 -7.60 16.27
CA VAL A 302 -17.74 -7.84 16.30
C VAL A 302 -18.40 -6.52 16.68
N LEU A 303 -19.08 -5.94 15.71
CA LEU A 303 -19.75 -4.66 15.79
C LEU A 303 -21.24 -4.93 15.88
N GLU A 304 -21.85 -4.67 17.05
CA GLU A 304 -23.30 -4.81 17.22
C GLU A 304 -23.90 -3.43 17.50
N PRO A 305 -25.01 -3.05 16.84
CA PRO A 305 -25.62 -1.73 17.00
C PRO A 305 -25.90 -1.40 18.46
N ASN A 306 -25.52 -0.20 18.89
CA ASN A 306 -25.70 0.32 20.24
C ASN A 306 -25.09 -0.56 21.34
N LYS A 307 -24.11 -1.40 21.01
CA LYS A 307 -23.39 -2.24 21.96
C LYS A 307 -21.89 -1.95 21.93
N PRO A 308 -21.18 -2.26 23.04
CA PRO A 308 -19.74 -2.15 23.08
C PRO A 308 -19.07 -3.06 22.05
N VAL A 309 -18.07 -2.52 21.36
CA VAL A 309 -17.28 -3.24 20.35
C VAL A 309 -16.52 -4.38 21.02
N LYS A 310 -16.57 -5.58 20.40
CA LYS A 310 -15.83 -6.76 20.89
C LYS A 310 -14.77 -7.17 19.88
N ILE A 311 -13.56 -7.46 20.36
CA ILE A 311 -12.46 -7.97 19.55
C ILE A 311 -12.10 -9.38 20.00
N VAL A 312 -12.19 -10.35 19.09
CA VAL A 312 -11.70 -11.72 19.30
C VAL A 312 -10.32 -11.88 18.68
N PHE A 313 -9.35 -12.27 19.49
CA PHE A 313 -7.96 -12.44 19.05
C PHE A 313 -7.64 -13.89 18.70
N GLU A 314 -7.57 -14.22 17.42
CA GLU A 314 -7.22 -15.57 16.94
C GLU A 314 -5.70 -15.80 16.89
N PRO A 315 -5.15 -16.98 17.22
CA PRO A 315 -5.82 -18.25 17.50
C PRO A 315 -6.15 -18.45 18.98
N PHE A 316 -6.08 -17.40 19.80
CA PHE A 316 -6.18 -17.53 21.26
C PHE A 316 -7.63 -17.65 21.74
N GLY A 317 -8.62 -17.31 20.89
CA GLY A 317 -10.04 -17.29 21.26
C GLY A 317 -10.40 -16.27 22.34
N LYS A 318 -9.46 -15.40 22.75
CA LYS A 318 -9.69 -14.41 23.80
C LYS A 318 -10.49 -13.25 23.25
N THR A 319 -11.57 -12.88 23.95
CA THR A 319 -12.40 -11.74 23.61
C THR A 319 -12.06 -10.55 24.52
N LEU A 320 -11.85 -9.39 23.93
CA LEU A 320 -11.72 -8.09 24.60
C LEU A 320 -12.98 -7.28 24.30
N THR A 321 -13.60 -6.71 25.33
CA THR A 321 -14.75 -5.80 25.15
C THR A 321 -14.25 -4.38 25.40
N LEU A 322 -14.38 -3.52 24.40
CA LEU A 322 -13.97 -2.12 24.45
C LEU A 322 -15.05 -1.26 25.12
N LYS A 323 -14.71 -0.04 25.53
CA LYS A 323 -15.69 0.96 25.94
C LYS A 323 -16.38 1.63 24.77
N ALA A 324 -15.70 1.71 23.62
CA ALA A 324 -16.26 2.19 22.37
C ALA A 324 -17.60 1.51 22.03
N ILE A 325 -18.62 2.32 21.77
CA ILE A 325 -19.96 1.86 21.37
C ILE A 325 -20.05 1.96 19.85
N TYR A 326 -20.49 0.88 19.23
CA TYR A 326 -20.74 0.91 17.79
C TYR A 326 -22.08 1.60 17.49
N THR A 327 -22.01 2.71 16.76
CA THR A 327 -23.16 3.55 16.39
C THR A 327 -23.80 3.17 15.05
N GLY A 328 -23.23 2.19 14.34
CA GLY A 328 -23.81 1.75 13.07
C GLY A 328 -25.11 0.96 13.27
N GLU A 329 -25.95 0.98 12.24
CA GLU A 329 -27.32 0.45 12.30
C GLU A 329 -27.40 -1.07 12.30
N LYS A 330 -26.36 -1.76 11.80
CA LYS A 330 -26.39 -3.22 11.55
C LYS A 330 -25.22 -3.96 12.20
N LYS A 331 -25.47 -5.21 12.60
CA LYS A 331 -24.41 -6.08 13.11
C LYS A 331 -23.40 -6.43 12.01
N ARG A 332 -22.12 -6.34 12.31
CA ARG A 332 -21.01 -6.64 11.39
C ARG A 332 -19.88 -7.39 12.06
N GLU A 333 -19.11 -8.09 11.23
CA GLU A 333 -17.92 -8.80 11.65
C GLU A 333 -16.75 -8.49 10.73
N GLU A 334 -15.79 -7.71 11.22
CA GLU A 334 -14.60 -7.35 10.45
C GLU A 334 -13.39 -8.18 10.85
N LYS A 335 -12.62 -8.65 9.87
CA LYS A 335 -11.40 -9.42 10.10
C LYS A 335 -10.20 -8.58 9.71
N ILE A 336 -9.34 -8.33 10.68
CA ILE A 336 -8.14 -7.51 10.51
C ILE A 336 -6.88 -8.38 10.61
N TRP A 337 -6.04 -8.34 9.58
CA TRP A 337 -4.73 -8.98 9.57
C TRP A 337 -3.60 -7.99 9.88
N GLY A 338 -2.39 -8.53 10.10
CA GLY A 338 -1.21 -7.71 10.38
C GLY A 338 -1.30 -6.92 11.70
N ARG A 339 -2.11 -7.39 12.65
CA ARG A 339 -2.37 -6.76 13.96
C ARG A 339 -1.14 -6.35 14.76
N ARG A 340 0.03 -6.98 14.55
CA ARG A 340 1.26 -6.59 15.24
C ARG A 340 1.72 -5.18 14.92
N ARG A 341 1.35 -4.65 13.74
CA ARG A 341 1.70 -3.29 13.34
C ARG A 341 1.01 -2.23 14.19
N TRP A 342 -0.10 -2.56 14.86
CA TRP A 342 -0.77 -1.65 15.79
C TRP A 342 0.12 -1.27 16.98
N LEU A 343 1.16 -2.06 17.30
CA LEU A 343 2.10 -1.75 18.39
C LEU A 343 2.88 -0.45 18.14
N VAL A 344 2.95 0.04 16.90
CA VAL A 344 3.58 1.34 16.59
C VAL A 344 2.87 2.50 17.30
N LEU A 345 1.58 2.35 17.60
CA LEU A 345 0.77 3.37 18.30
C LEU A 345 1.13 3.53 19.78
N GLU A 346 1.83 2.57 20.39
CA GLU A 346 2.03 2.51 21.85
C GLU A 346 2.64 3.78 22.44
N LYS A 347 3.49 4.48 21.68
CA LYS A 347 4.14 5.71 22.14
C LYS A 347 3.21 6.90 22.28
N ILE A 348 2.18 6.99 21.44
CA ILE A 348 1.29 8.16 21.41
C ILE A 348 0.01 7.95 22.22
N ILE A 349 -0.26 6.73 22.72
CA ILE A 349 -1.41 6.45 23.59
C ILE A 349 -1.53 7.44 24.76
N PRO A 350 -0.45 7.81 25.48
CA PRO A 350 -0.57 8.77 26.60
C PRO A 350 -0.86 10.21 26.17
N LEU A 351 -0.65 10.54 24.90
CA LEU A 351 -0.77 11.90 24.35
C LEU A 351 -2.07 12.11 23.58
N ALA A 352 -2.67 11.02 23.11
CA ALA A 352 -3.90 11.07 22.33
C ALA A 352 -5.13 11.25 23.24
N ASN A 353 -6.02 12.14 22.83
CA ASN A 353 -7.34 12.32 23.42
C ASN A 353 -8.30 11.21 22.96
N SER A 354 -8.25 10.86 21.67
CA SER A 354 -9.04 9.78 21.08
C SER A 354 -8.34 9.14 19.88
N PHE A 355 -8.83 7.97 19.48
CA PHE A 355 -8.38 7.27 18.28
C PHE A 355 -9.59 6.96 17.39
N LYS A 356 -9.58 7.42 16.15
CA LYS A 356 -10.58 7.08 15.13
C LYS A 356 -10.03 5.97 14.24
N VAL A 357 -10.68 4.81 14.23
CA VAL A 357 -10.32 3.67 13.40
C VAL A 357 -11.32 3.57 12.25
N ARG A 358 -10.86 3.79 11.02
CA ARG A 358 -11.63 3.59 9.79
C ARG A 358 -11.37 2.20 9.21
N LEU A 359 -12.42 1.38 9.18
CA LEU A 359 -12.43 0.03 8.63
C LEU A 359 -13.11 0.03 7.26
N LEU A 360 -12.37 -0.34 6.21
CA LEU A 360 -12.85 -0.38 4.82
C LEU A 360 -13.45 -1.74 4.41
N GLY A 361 -13.46 -2.73 5.31
CA GLY A 361 -14.03 -4.05 5.07
C GLY A 361 -13.00 -5.16 4.84
N PHE A 362 -13.49 -6.32 4.41
CA PHE A 362 -12.70 -7.56 4.32
C PHE A 362 -11.49 -7.45 3.40
N GLY A 363 -10.29 -7.55 3.98
CA GLY A 363 -9.05 -7.55 3.21
C GLY A 363 -8.70 -6.19 2.60
N MET A 364 -9.36 -5.11 3.03
CA MET A 364 -9.06 -3.73 2.68
C MET A 364 -8.14 -3.06 3.74
N PRO A 365 -7.44 -1.97 3.38
CA PRO A 365 -6.61 -1.24 4.32
C PRO A 365 -7.42 -0.66 5.46
N GLN A 366 -6.71 -0.30 6.52
CA GLN A 366 -7.29 0.34 7.70
C GLN A 366 -6.52 1.62 7.99
N PHE A 367 -7.27 2.65 8.39
CA PHE A 367 -6.71 3.93 8.80
C PHE A 367 -6.97 4.16 10.27
N ILE A 368 -5.96 4.58 11.00
CA ILE A 368 -6.06 4.94 12.42
C ILE A 368 -5.59 6.37 12.56
N ILE A 369 -6.46 7.23 13.05
CA ILE A 369 -6.17 8.64 13.30
C ILE A 369 -6.12 8.82 14.81
N ALA A 370 -4.98 9.21 15.33
CA ALA A 370 -4.83 9.60 16.73
C ALA A 370 -4.95 11.12 16.84
N ASP A 371 -5.91 11.59 17.62
CA ASP A 371 -6.13 13.00 17.89
C ASP A 371 -5.35 13.41 19.14
N MET A 372 -4.38 14.32 18.99
CA MET A 372 -3.57 14.88 20.07
C MET A 372 -3.84 16.39 20.23
N GLY A 373 -5.06 16.85 19.89
CA GLY A 373 -5.44 18.27 19.86
C GLY A 373 -5.08 18.91 18.52
N ASN A 374 -4.14 19.87 18.54
CA ASN A 374 -3.70 20.57 17.33
C ASN A 374 -2.86 19.69 16.38
N MET A 375 -2.46 18.50 16.83
CA MET A 375 -1.67 17.54 16.07
C MET A 375 -2.48 16.25 15.89
N LYS A 376 -2.47 15.72 14.66
CA LYS A 376 -3.15 14.47 14.32
C LYS A 376 -2.17 13.52 13.64
N MET A 377 -2.12 12.27 14.12
CA MET A 377 -1.29 11.23 13.52
C MET A 377 -2.18 10.23 12.78
N THR A 378 -2.08 10.20 11.46
CA THR A 378 -2.78 9.25 10.59
C THR A 378 -1.86 8.10 10.23
N ILE A 379 -2.31 6.88 10.44
CA ILE A 379 -1.57 5.66 10.09
C ILE A 379 -2.42 4.80 9.17
N GLY A 380 -1.87 4.47 8.00
CA GLY A 380 -2.48 3.54 7.05
C GLY A 380 -1.75 2.20 7.06
N PHE A 381 -2.42 1.13 7.46
CA PHE A 381 -1.86 -0.22 7.33
C PHE A 381 -2.40 -0.91 6.08
N SER A 382 -1.51 -1.42 5.24
CA SER A 382 -1.88 -2.32 4.14
C SER A 382 -2.62 -3.54 4.70
N SER A 383 -3.69 -4.04 4.09
CA SER A 383 -4.55 -5.05 4.74
C SER A 383 -3.83 -6.34 5.17
N TRP A 384 -2.81 -6.78 4.42
CA TRP A 384 -2.10 -8.05 4.62
C TRP A 384 -0.62 -7.83 4.94
N SER A 385 -0.06 -8.64 5.83
CA SER A 385 1.34 -8.52 6.26
C SER A 385 2.38 -8.83 5.18
N SER A 386 1.97 -9.49 4.08
CA SER A 386 2.80 -9.74 2.90
C SER A 386 2.54 -8.75 1.77
N ASN A 387 1.53 -7.89 1.89
CA ASN A 387 1.23 -6.85 0.93
C ASN A 387 1.86 -5.54 1.38
N ASP A 388 2.53 -4.89 0.45
CA ASP A 388 2.87 -3.48 0.53
C ASP A 388 1.77 -2.67 -0.17
N TRP A 389 1.79 -1.35 -0.02
CA TRP A 389 0.92 -0.43 -0.75
C TRP A 389 1.23 -0.37 -2.26
N VAL A 390 2.25 -1.10 -2.72
CA VAL A 390 2.87 -0.95 -4.05
C VAL A 390 2.56 -2.12 -4.98
N LYS A 391 2.48 -3.35 -4.45
CA LYS A 391 2.23 -4.57 -5.21
C LYS A 391 0.73 -4.85 -5.27
N GLY A 392 0.18 -4.59 -6.45
CA GLY A 392 -1.01 -5.32 -6.92
C GLY A 392 -2.35 -4.91 -6.32
N THR A 393 -2.46 -3.74 -5.70
CA THR A 393 -3.75 -3.23 -5.25
C THR A 393 -4.37 -2.31 -6.30
N ALA A 394 -5.59 -2.64 -6.69
CA ALA A 394 -6.38 -1.91 -7.66
C ALA A 394 -7.26 -0.84 -6.98
N PHE A 395 -6.75 -0.15 -5.94
CA PHE A 395 -7.55 0.83 -5.19
C PHE A 395 -7.99 1.99 -6.08
N ASN A 396 -7.13 2.43 -7.01
CA ASN A 396 -7.51 3.41 -8.03
C ASN A 396 -8.78 2.99 -8.79
N ILE A 397 -8.88 1.71 -9.17
CA ILE A 397 -10.02 1.17 -9.90
C ILE A 397 -11.25 1.09 -8.98
N LEU A 398 -11.08 0.61 -7.75
CA LEU A 398 -12.17 0.51 -6.75
C LEU A 398 -12.73 1.90 -6.39
N SER A 399 -11.88 2.92 -6.30
CA SER A 399 -12.27 4.30 -6.07
C SER A 399 -12.84 4.98 -7.31
N GLY A 400 -12.81 4.33 -8.48
CA GLY A 400 -13.30 4.88 -9.74
C GLY A 400 -12.40 5.99 -10.32
N PHE A 401 -11.13 6.01 -9.93
CA PHE A 401 -10.09 6.90 -10.42
C PHE A 401 -9.46 6.34 -11.69
N ILE A 402 -10.28 6.19 -12.73
CA ILE A 402 -9.93 5.50 -13.97
C ILE A 402 -9.82 6.48 -15.14
N GLY A 403 -8.71 6.39 -15.89
CA GLY A 403 -8.42 7.26 -17.04
C GLY A 403 -7.96 8.68 -16.66
N GLU A 404 -7.82 9.55 -17.67
CA GLU A 404 -7.24 10.90 -17.49
C GLU A 404 -8.27 11.94 -16.99
N GLY A 405 -9.54 11.79 -17.36
CA GLY A 405 -10.62 12.67 -16.90
C GLY A 405 -10.41 14.14 -17.26
N SER A 406 -10.89 15.04 -16.40
CA SER A 406 -10.73 16.50 -16.51
C SER A 406 -9.51 17.02 -15.73
N TYR A 407 -8.38 16.31 -15.80
CA TYR A 407 -7.16 16.58 -15.01
C TYR A 407 -6.75 18.06 -15.05
N ASP A 408 -6.66 18.70 -16.21
CA ASP A 408 -6.17 20.10 -16.31
C ASP A 408 -7.05 21.08 -15.52
N LYS A 409 -8.37 20.88 -15.53
CA LYS A 409 -9.32 21.71 -14.78
C LYS A 409 -9.20 21.47 -13.28
N VAL A 410 -9.12 20.20 -12.87
CA VAL A 410 -8.96 19.80 -11.46
C VAL A 410 -7.62 20.32 -10.91
N TYR A 411 -6.54 20.21 -11.69
CA TYR A 411 -5.22 20.72 -11.34
C TYR A 411 -5.25 22.24 -11.16
N GLY A 412 -5.85 22.98 -12.10
CA GLY A 412 -6.01 24.44 -11.99
C GLY A 412 -6.75 24.85 -10.71
N LEU A 413 -7.89 24.21 -10.44
CA LEU A 413 -8.71 24.49 -9.24
C LEU A 413 -7.93 24.22 -7.94
N LEU A 414 -7.28 23.05 -7.83
CA LEU A 414 -6.55 22.67 -6.62
C LEU A 414 -5.23 23.41 -6.46
N LYS A 415 -4.61 23.87 -7.54
CA LYS A 415 -3.44 24.76 -7.46
C LYS A 415 -3.81 26.11 -6.84
N GLU A 416 -5.01 26.63 -7.11
CA GLU A 416 -5.50 27.87 -6.53
C GLU A 416 -6.06 27.68 -5.11
N LYS A 417 -7.06 26.80 -4.93
CA LYS A 417 -7.73 26.59 -3.64
C LYS A 417 -6.88 25.85 -2.62
N ARG A 418 -5.87 25.10 -3.07
CA ARG A 418 -5.02 24.16 -2.31
C ARG A 418 -5.76 22.98 -1.72
N LEU A 419 -6.93 23.16 -1.12
CA LEU A 419 -7.76 22.08 -0.58
C LEU A 419 -9.21 22.17 -1.10
N ALA A 420 -9.84 21.02 -1.33
CA ALA A 420 -11.27 20.95 -1.66
C ALA A 420 -11.83 19.55 -1.36
N SER A 421 -13.09 19.46 -0.92
CA SER A 421 -13.79 18.16 -0.87
C SER A 421 -14.15 17.68 -2.27
N MET A 422 -14.47 16.39 -2.42
CA MET A 422 -14.97 15.86 -3.70
C MET A 422 -16.23 16.58 -4.17
N GLU A 423 -17.12 16.93 -3.25
CA GLU A 423 -18.35 17.66 -3.55
C GLU A 423 -18.05 19.09 -4.02
N ASP A 424 -17.11 19.78 -3.36
CA ASP A 424 -16.67 21.11 -3.77
C ASP A 424 -16.07 21.07 -5.17
N ILE A 425 -15.25 20.07 -5.49
CA ILE A 425 -14.67 19.91 -6.83
C ILE A 425 -15.80 19.75 -7.86
N TYR A 426 -16.82 18.94 -7.57
CA TYR A 426 -17.95 18.75 -8.47
C TYR A 426 -18.80 20.02 -8.63
N ASN A 427 -18.97 20.79 -7.57
CA ASN A 427 -19.74 22.03 -7.59
C ASN A 427 -19.01 23.16 -8.34
N ASN A 428 -17.68 23.25 -8.20
CA ASN A 428 -16.86 24.24 -8.91
C ASN A 428 -16.61 23.86 -10.38
N LEU A 429 -16.63 22.56 -10.71
CA LEU A 429 -16.47 22.04 -12.07
C LEU A 429 -17.79 21.42 -12.57
N ASN A 430 -18.88 22.19 -12.46
CA ASN A 430 -20.23 21.77 -12.85
C ASN A 430 -20.37 21.52 -14.37
N ASP A 431 -19.53 22.17 -15.19
CA ASP A 431 -19.48 21.99 -16.65
C ASP A 431 -19.00 20.59 -17.08
N THR A 432 -18.39 19.82 -16.18
CA THR A 432 -17.86 18.48 -16.47
C THR A 432 -18.61 17.40 -15.69
N PRO A 433 -18.95 16.26 -16.33
CA PRO A 433 -19.58 15.13 -15.65
C PRO A 433 -18.81 14.69 -14.40
N LYS A 434 -19.52 14.34 -13.32
CA LYS A 434 -18.93 13.89 -12.05
C LYS A 434 -17.91 12.76 -12.23
N ALA A 435 -18.18 11.82 -13.14
CA ALA A 435 -17.26 10.72 -13.45
C ALA A 435 -15.91 11.21 -14.02
N LEU A 436 -15.91 12.23 -14.89
CA LEU A 436 -14.69 12.80 -15.45
C LEU A 436 -13.92 13.63 -14.43
N ASN A 437 -14.62 14.36 -13.55
CA ASN A 437 -13.99 15.05 -12.42
C ASN A 437 -13.35 14.06 -11.45
N LYS A 438 -14.03 12.95 -11.16
CA LYS A 438 -13.48 11.87 -10.32
C LYS A 438 -12.23 11.24 -10.94
N ALA A 439 -12.24 10.96 -12.23
CA ALA A 439 -11.07 10.49 -12.96
C ALA A 439 -9.92 11.52 -12.95
N GLY A 440 -10.22 12.82 -13.09
CA GLY A 440 -9.24 13.90 -13.03
C GLY A 440 -8.54 14.01 -11.67
N VAL A 441 -9.29 13.86 -10.56
CA VAL A 441 -8.71 13.73 -9.21
C VAL A 441 -7.82 12.50 -9.13
N GLY A 442 -8.26 11.36 -9.67
CA GLY A 442 -7.46 10.16 -9.79
C GLY A 442 -6.11 10.38 -10.48
N MET A 443 -6.11 11.12 -11.59
CA MET A 443 -4.89 11.46 -12.33
C MET A 443 -3.96 12.37 -11.54
N LEU A 444 -4.51 13.36 -10.81
CA LEU A 444 -3.74 14.21 -9.90
C LEU A 444 -3.01 13.39 -8.82
N LEU A 445 -3.68 12.42 -8.23
CA LEU A 445 -3.10 11.50 -7.24
C LEU A 445 -2.01 10.61 -7.86
N ARG A 446 -2.25 10.08 -9.08
CA ARG A 446 -1.27 9.26 -9.81
C ARG A 446 0.00 10.02 -10.16
N LYS A 447 -0.13 11.30 -10.54
CA LYS A 447 1.00 12.20 -10.80
C LYS A 447 1.70 12.69 -9.52
N GLY A 448 1.20 12.30 -8.35
CA GLY A 448 1.78 12.73 -7.08
C GLY A 448 1.65 14.24 -6.83
N GLU A 449 0.63 14.87 -7.42
CA GLU A 449 0.34 16.31 -7.33
C GLU A 449 -0.80 16.62 -6.34
N GLY A 450 -1.33 15.59 -5.69
CA GLY A 450 -2.20 15.71 -4.55
C GLY A 450 -2.15 14.47 -3.66
N TYR A 451 -2.84 14.55 -2.52
CA TYR A 451 -3.15 13.42 -1.67
C TYR A 451 -4.56 13.56 -1.08
N TYR A 452 -5.14 12.45 -0.62
CA TYR A 452 -6.43 12.46 0.06
C TYR A 452 -6.20 12.50 1.58
N ASP A 453 -6.73 13.53 2.22
CA ASP A 453 -6.68 13.74 3.67
C ASP A 453 -7.84 13.02 4.35
N VAL A 454 -7.57 11.88 4.99
CA VAL A 454 -8.55 11.06 5.72
C VAL A 454 -9.15 11.80 6.92
N VAL A 455 -8.44 12.78 7.48
CA VAL A 455 -8.90 13.49 8.67
C VAL A 455 -10.08 14.38 8.34
N ASN A 456 -9.99 15.10 7.23
CA ASN A 456 -10.96 16.10 6.81
C ASN A 456 -11.81 15.65 5.61
N ASP A 457 -11.55 14.46 5.06
CA ASP A 457 -12.17 13.90 3.86
C ASP A 457 -12.05 14.82 2.63
N THR A 458 -10.90 15.50 2.49
CA THR A 458 -10.59 16.46 1.42
C THR A 458 -9.42 16.02 0.54
N VAL A 459 -9.38 16.54 -0.69
CA VAL A 459 -8.22 16.42 -1.58
C VAL A 459 -7.32 17.64 -1.37
N ARG A 460 -6.05 17.40 -1.09
CA ARG A 460 -5.03 18.44 -0.88
C ARG A 460 -4.03 18.45 -2.01
N PHE A 461 -3.71 19.64 -2.50
CA PHE A 461 -2.65 19.86 -3.48
C PHE A 461 -1.27 19.66 -2.82
N ARG A 462 -0.43 18.86 -3.45
CA ARG A 462 0.92 18.55 -2.97
C ARG A 462 1.72 17.98 -4.12
N ARG A 463 2.81 18.64 -4.53
CA ARG A 463 3.67 18.17 -5.62
C ARG A 463 4.86 17.37 -5.06
N LEU A 464 4.89 16.06 -5.31
CA LEU A 464 5.95 15.16 -4.82
C LEU A 464 7.30 15.42 -5.48
N CYS A 465 7.33 15.62 -6.80
CA CYS A 465 8.56 15.76 -7.58
C CYS A 465 8.66 17.16 -8.20
N ASN A 466 9.86 17.72 -8.22
CA ASN A 466 10.18 18.95 -8.94
C ASN A 466 9.99 18.77 -10.46
N GLU A 467 10.34 17.61 -11.00
CA GLU A 467 10.15 17.25 -12.40
C GLU A 467 8.88 16.42 -12.58
N PRO A 468 8.24 16.48 -13.77
CA PRO A 468 7.15 15.57 -14.11
C PRO A 468 7.60 14.13 -13.97
N ILE A 469 6.78 13.32 -13.30
CA ILE A 469 7.03 11.89 -13.14
C ILE A 469 7.08 11.24 -14.54
N PRO A 470 7.90 10.20 -14.77
CA PRO A 470 7.84 9.39 -15.99
C PRO A 470 6.45 8.81 -16.23
N LYS A 471 5.98 8.85 -17.48
CA LYS A 471 4.66 8.34 -17.87
C LYS A 471 4.43 6.89 -17.44
N GLU A 472 5.46 6.05 -17.55
CA GLU A 472 5.43 4.64 -17.15
C GLU A 472 4.97 4.39 -15.69
N LEU A 473 5.13 5.37 -14.79
CA LEU A 473 4.74 5.24 -13.38
C LEU A 473 3.28 5.57 -13.10
N TYR A 474 2.62 6.36 -13.95
CA TYR A 474 1.22 6.79 -13.78
C TYR A 474 0.28 6.39 -14.92
N GLU A 475 0.81 5.79 -15.99
CA GLU A 475 0.03 5.26 -17.10
C GLU A 475 -1.02 4.24 -16.64
N THR A 476 -2.12 4.22 -17.38
CA THR A 476 -3.22 3.26 -17.23
C THR A 476 -2.66 1.84 -17.31
N THR A 477 -2.80 1.08 -16.23
CA THR A 477 -2.28 -0.29 -16.18
C THR A 477 -3.04 -1.22 -17.13
N GLU A 478 -2.42 -2.31 -17.59
CA GLU A 478 -3.12 -3.32 -18.41
C GLU A 478 -4.40 -3.85 -17.73
N THR A 479 -4.38 -3.99 -16.41
CA THR A 479 -5.54 -4.42 -15.63
C THR A 479 -6.67 -3.41 -15.72
N GLU A 480 -6.36 -2.12 -15.67
CA GLU A 480 -7.34 -1.04 -15.80
C GLU A 480 -7.95 -0.99 -17.20
N LEU A 481 -7.15 -1.18 -18.26
CA LEU A 481 -7.65 -1.29 -19.63
C LEU A 481 -8.61 -2.48 -19.78
N LYS A 482 -8.23 -3.66 -19.27
CA LYS A 482 -9.11 -4.85 -19.26
C LYS A 482 -10.40 -4.61 -18.48
N VAL A 483 -10.34 -3.91 -17.34
CA VAL A 483 -11.55 -3.54 -16.58
C VAL A 483 -12.45 -2.63 -17.41
N GLN A 484 -11.90 -1.61 -18.06
CA GLN A 484 -12.67 -0.73 -18.95
C GLN A 484 -13.29 -1.49 -20.13
N GLU A 485 -12.59 -2.46 -20.71
CA GLU A 485 -13.12 -3.33 -21.75
C GLU A 485 -14.29 -4.17 -21.23
N HIS A 486 -14.11 -4.84 -20.09
CA HIS A 486 -15.16 -5.63 -19.45
C HIS A 486 -16.39 -4.78 -19.05
N MET A 487 -16.19 -3.53 -18.65
CA MET A 487 -17.30 -2.61 -18.35
C MET A 487 -18.13 -2.21 -19.57
N LYS A 488 -17.59 -2.35 -20.79
CA LYS A 488 -18.29 -2.10 -22.05
C LYS A 488 -18.99 -3.36 -22.60
N GLU A 489 -18.77 -4.52 -21.99
CA GLU A 489 -19.44 -5.76 -22.38
C GLU A 489 -20.94 -5.71 -22.09
N SER A 490 -21.71 -6.57 -22.77
CA SER A 490 -23.14 -6.69 -22.55
C SER A 490 -23.44 -7.21 -21.14
N MET A 491 -24.48 -6.65 -20.50
CA MET A 491 -24.92 -7.05 -19.18
C MET A 491 -25.90 -8.24 -19.19
N ASP A 492 -26.07 -8.94 -20.31
CA ASP A 492 -27.06 -10.03 -20.45
C ASP A 492 -26.90 -11.16 -19.41
N GLY A 493 -25.66 -11.42 -18.97
CA GLY A 493 -25.36 -12.42 -17.94
C GLY A 493 -25.32 -11.85 -16.51
N PHE A 494 -25.77 -10.62 -16.27
CA PHE A 494 -25.72 -9.97 -14.95
C PHE A 494 -26.99 -10.26 -14.14
N ASN A 495 -26.80 -10.86 -12.97
CA ASN A 495 -27.88 -11.12 -12.01
C ASN A 495 -27.52 -10.58 -10.62
N VAL A 496 -28.56 -10.24 -9.86
CA VAL A 496 -28.46 -9.75 -8.47
C VAL A 496 -29.43 -10.52 -7.59
N LYS A 497 -28.96 -10.93 -6.41
CA LYS A 497 -29.78 -11.55 -5.36
C LYS A 497 -29.46 -10.94 -4.00
N ILE A 498 -30.47 -10.61 -3.21
CA ILE A 498 -30.29 -10.18 -1.81
C ILE A 498 -30.50 -11.37 -0.87
N THR A 499 -29.61 -11.57 0.10
CA THR A 499 -29.74 -12.60 1.15
C THR A 499 -30.59 -12.12 2.33
N GLU A 500 -30.98 -13.04 3.23
CA GLU A 500 -31.70 -12.70 4.47
C GLU A 500 -30.87 -11.78 5.40
N ASP A 501 -29.55 -11.86 5.32
CA ASP A 501 -28.62 -10.98 6.03
C ASP A 501 -28.42 -9.61 5.35
N ASN A 502 -29.21 -9.30 4.32
CA ASN A 502 -29.11 -8.08 3.49
C ASN A 502 -27.76 -7.92 2.76
N GLU A 503 -27.13 -9.02 2.34
CA GLU A 503 -25.99 -8.95 1.43
C GLU A 503 -26.46 -9.07 -0.03
N TYR A 504 -25.91 -8.23 -0.90
CA TYR A 504 -26.09 -8.34 -2.35
C TYR A 504 -25.08 -9.32 -2.93
N ILE A 505 -25.58 -10.36 -3.57
CA ILE A 505 -24.80 -11.30 -4.37
C ILE A 505 -24.98 -10.89 -5.84
N PHE A 506 -23.91 -10.36 -6.42
CA PHE A 506 -23.80 -10.05 -7.84
C PHE A 506 -23.11 -11.20 -8.57
N THR A 507 -23.71 -11.64 -9.67
CA THR A 507 -23.10 -12.64 -10.55
C THR A 507 -23.06 -12.12 -11.97
N HIS A 508 -21.93 -12.32 -12.65
CA HIS A 508 -21.81 -11.93 -14.05
C HIS A 508 -20.89 -12.85 -14.86
N SER A 509 -21.16 -12.94 -16.15
CA SER A 509 -20.39 -13.70 -17.13
C SER A 509 -19.64 -12.78 -18.08
N LEU A 510 -18.37 -12.52 -17.76
CA LEU A 510 -17.46 -11.69 -18.56
C LEU A 510 -16.58 -12.54 -19.47
N LYS A 511 -16.16 -11.98 -20.60
CA LYS A 511 -15.29 -12.67 -21.56
C LYS A 511 -13.90 -12.94 -21.00
N MET A 512 -13.34 -14.09 -21.36
CA MET A 512 -11.95 -14.49 -21.08
C MET A 512 -11.34 -15.09 -22.35
N PRO A 513 -10.08 -14.80 -22.69
CA PRO A 513 -9.44 -15.40 -23.87
C PRO A 513 -9.43 -16.93 -23.78
N ASN A 514 -9.92 -17.62 -24.81
CA ASN A 514 -9.90 -19.07 -24.86
C ASN A 514 -8.47 -19.55 -25.15
N PRO A 515 -7.81 -20.30 -24.25
CA PRO A 515 -6.45 -20.79 -24.45
C PRO A 515 -6.33 -21.82 -25.58
N LYS A 516 -7.44 -22.33 -26.14
CA LYS A 516 -7.50 -23.30 -27.23
C LYS A 516 -7.73 -22.66 -28.61
N TYR A 517 -8.03 -21.35 -28.64
CA TYR A 517 -8.29 -20.60 -29.87
C TYR A 517 -7.15 -20.76 -30.88
N LYS A 518 -7.50 -21.16 -32.11
CA LYS A 518 -6.58 -21.39 -33.25
C LYS A 518 -5.38 -22.31 -32.95
N LYS A 519 -5.43 -23.15 -31.91
CA LYS A 519 -4.38 -24.14 -31.63
C LYS A 519 -4.65 -25.41 -32.41
N TRP A 520 -3.69 -25.83 -33.23
CA TRP A 520 -3.80 -26.99 -34.12
C TRP A 520 -4.26 -28.28 -33.42
N LYS A 521 -3.84 -28.49 -32.15
CA LYS A 521 -4.28 -29.63 -31.32
C LYS A 521 -5.82 -29.75 -31.17
N TYR A 522 -6.55 -28.65 -31.32
CA TYR A 522 -7.99 -28.57 -31.16
C TYR A 522 -8.73 -28.42 -32.51
N TYR A 523 -8.02 -28.56 -33.63
CA TYR A 523 -8.61 -28.48 -34.97
C TYR A 523 -9.82 -29.42 -35.09
N ARG A 524 -10.94 -28.89 -35.61
CA ARG A 524 -12.27 -29.55 -35.69
C ARG A 524 -13.03 -29.75 -34.37
N THR A 525 -12.61 -29.11 -33.29
CA THR A 525 -13.44 -29.01 -32.07
C THR A 525 -14.15 -27.65 -32.02
N PRO A 526 -15.30 -27.54 -31.34
CA PRO A 526 -15.98 -26.25 -31.13
C PRO A 526 -15.09 -25.18 -30.46
N ASP A 527 -14.06 -25.61 -29.73
CA ASP A 527 -13.12 -24.74 -29.05
C ASP A 527 -12.06 -24.11 -29.98
N TYR A 528 -11.93 -24.57 -31.23
CA TYR A 528 -10.92 -24.07 -32.17
C TYR A 528 -11.22 -22.65 -32.66
N ASP A 529 -12.48 -22.41 -33.03
CA ASP A 529 -12.96 -21.13 -33.56
C ASP A 529 -13.57 -20.22 -32.48
N ARG A 530 -13.77 -20.73 -31.25
CA ARG A 530 -14.24 -19.92 -30.13
C ARG A 530 -13.10 -19.06 -29.60
N GLU A 531 -13.18 -17.75 -29.82
CA GLU A 531 -12.15 -16.79 -29.38
C GLU A 531 -12.19 -16.53 -27.86
N PHE A 532 -13.39 -16.53 -27.26
CA PHE A 532 -13.59 -16.22 -25.84
C PHE A 532 -14.40 -17.29 -25.11
N ASP A 533 -13.97 -17.61 -23.90
CA ASP A 533 -14.75 -18.33 -22.88
C ASP A 533 -15.49 -17.33 -21.98
N LEU A 534 -16.53 -17.78 -21.27
CA LEU A 534 -17.23 -16.96 -20.28
C LEU A 534 -16.78 -17.30 -18.86
N THR A 535 -16.59 -16.27 -18.06
CA THR A 535 -16.28 -16.42 -16.63
C THR A 535 -17.55 -16.64 -15.81
N GLU A 536 -17.37 -17.24 -14.64
CA GLU A 536 -18.37 -17.23 -13.57
C GLU A 536 -17.80 -16.36 -12.45
N THR A 537 -18.12 -15.06 -12.51
CA THR A 537 -17.74 -14.12 -11.46
C THR A 537 -18.86 -13.92 -10.47
N VAL A 538 -18.52 -14.05 -9.19
CA VAL A 538 -19.42 -13.82 -8.06
C VAL A 538 -18.77 -12.84 -7.10
N LEU A 539 -19.53 -11.82 -6.74
CA LEU A 539 -19.14 -10.78 -5.81
C LEU A 539 -20.26 -10.58 -4.80
N THR A 540 -19.94 -10.69 -3.52
CA THR A 540 -20.87 -10.41 -2.44
C THR A 540 -20.48 -9.10 -1.79
N ILE A 541 -21.43 -8.18 -1.72
CA ILE A 541 -21.26 -6.84 -1.14
C ILE A 541 -22.36 -6.64 -0.09
N ASP A 542 -22.02 -6.02 1.03
CA ASP A 542 -23.02 -5.55 1.97
C ASP A 542 -23.75 -4.28 1.46
N GLU A 543 -24.79 -3.84 2.15
CA GLU A 543 -25.53 -2.62 1.81
C GLU A 543 -24.67 -1.33 1.83
N ASP A 544 -23.54 -1.35 2.53
CA ASP A 544 -22.63 -0.22 2.67
C ASP A 544 -21.56 -0.17 1.58
N GLY A 545 -21.57 -1.13 0.65
CA GLY A 545 -20.62 -1.20 -0.46
C GLY A 545 -19.32 -1.95 -0.13
N GLN A 546 -19.22 -2.60 1.03
CA GLN A 546 -18.05 -3.39 1.41
C GLN A 546 -18.15 -4.82 0.87
N ILE A 547 -17.04 -5.29 0.33
CA ILE A 547 -16.94 -6.62 -0.27
C ILE A 547 -16.75 -7.66 0.82
N SER A 548 -17.68 -8.61 0.98
CA SER A 548 -17.55 -9.71 1.95
C SER A 548 -16.93 -10.96 1.33
N LYS A 549 -17.23 -11.24 0.05
CA LYS A 549 -16.75 -12.45 -0.64
C LYS A 549 -16.54 -12.23 -2.13
N VAL A 550 -15.51 -12.88 -2.67
CA VAL A 550 -15.19 -12.88 -4.10
C VAL A 550 -14.92 -14.29 -4.60
N LYS A 551 -15.37 -14.59 -5.82
CA LYS A 551 -15.06 -15.82 -6.54
C LYS A 551 -14.98 -15.55 -8.04
N CYS A 552 -13.95 -16.07 -8.69
CA CYS A 552 -13.81 -16.06 -10.13
C CYS A 552 -13.15 -17.36 -10.59
N ASN A 553 -13.57 -17.89 -11.74
CA ASN A 553 -12.98 -19.09 -12.32
C ASN A 553 -11.77 -18.79 -13.25
N CYS A 554 -11.39 -17.52 -13.44
CA CYS A 554 -10.29 -17.16 -14.32
C CYS A 554 -8.92 -17.63 -13.80
N ARG A 555 -7.96 -17.81 -14.72
CA ARG A 555 -6.60 -18.30 -14.41
C ARG A 555 -5.84 -17.37 -13.46
N GLU A 556 -6.00 -16.06 -13.64
CA GLU A 556 -5.30 -15.03 -12.86
C GLU A 556 -5.70 -15.10 -11.39
N PHE A 557 -7.00 -15.08 -11.10
CA PHE A 557 -7.53 -15.21 -9.74
C PHE A 557 -7.15 -16.54 -9.09
N ASN A 558 -7.21 -17.64 -9.84
CA ASN A 558 -6.92 -18.98 -9.32
C ASN A 558 -5.44 -19.23 -9.02
N LYS A 559 -4.52 -18.52 -9.70
CA LYS A 559 -3.09 -18.50 -9.39
C LYS A 559 -2.76 -17.62 -8.18
N GLY A 560 -3.53 -16.56 -7.97
CA GLY A 560 -3.36 -15.62 -6.87
C GLY A 560 -3.90 -16.13 -5.52
N PRO A 561 -3.95 -15.24 -4.51
CA PRO A 561 -4.47 -15.55 -3.17
C PRO A 561 -5.98 -15.77 -3.09
N ARG A 562 -6.71 -15.63 -4.23
CA ARG A 562 -8.17 -15.81 -4.35
C ARG A 562 -8.99 -14.93 -3.42
N ASN A 563 -8.58 -13.67 -3.27
CA ASN A 563 -9.24 -12.69 -2.42
C ASN A 563 -9.14 -11.29 -3.06
N ILE A 564 -9.68 -10.26 -2.37
CA ILE A 564 -9.69 -8.87 -2.86
C ILE A 564 -8.31 -8.19 -2.83
N SER A 565 -7.29 -8.80 -2.24
CA SER A 565 -5.97 -8.19 -2.13
C SER A 565 -5.17 -8.27 -3.44
N ALA A 566 -5.58 -9.17 -4.33
CA ALA A 566 -5.09 -9.27 -5.71
C ALA A 566 -6.24 -9.74 -6.60
N PRO A 567 -7.26 -8.89 -6.82
CA PRO A 567 -8.44 -9.24 -7.59
C PRO A 567 -8.10 -9.26 -9.09
N CYS A 568 -8.74 -10.15 -9.85
CA CYS A 568 -8.62 -10.12 -11.31
C CYS A 568 -9.45 -8.98 -11.91
N SER A 569 -9.18 -8.63 -13.17
CA SER A 569 -9.93 -7.62 -13.92
C SER A 569 -11.44 -7.87 -13.91
N HIS A 570 -11.87 -9.14 -13.94
CA HIS A 570 -13.29 -9.50 -13.92
C HIS A 570 -14.01 -9.13 -12.61
N ILE A 571 -13.38 -9.38 -11.46
CA ILE A 571 -13.95 -9.02 -10.14
C ILE A 571 -14.04 -7.50 -10.00
N LEU A 572 -13.01 -6.78 -10.46
CA LEU A 572 -12.97 -5.33 -10.42
C LEU A 572 -14.04 -4.70 -11.31
N ALA A 573 -14.22 -5.22 -12.53
CA ALA A 573 -15.28 -4.77 -13.42
C ALA A 573 -16.67 -5.04 -12.82
N LEU A 574 -16.89 -6.23 -12.26
CA LEU A 574 -18.15 -6.55 -11.58
C LEU A 574 -18.41 -5.62 -10.39
N TYR A 575 -17.39 -5.29 -9.60
CA TYR A 575 -17.51 -4.32 -8.51
C TYR A 575 -17.95 -2.94 -9.02
N MET A 576 -17.30 -2.40 -10.05
CA MET A 576 -17.67 -1.12 -10.63
C MET A 576 -19.08 -1.10 -11.24
N ILE A 577 -19.54 -2.22 -11.80
CA ILE A 577 -20.91 -2.36 -12.30
C ILE A 577 -21.88 -2.40 -11.12
N SER A 578 -21.63 -3.28 -10.15
CA SER A 578 -22.51 -3.52 -9.00
C SER A 578 -22.74 -2.29 -8.12
N THR A 579 -21.73 -1.45 -7.93
CA THR A 579 -21.85 -0.21 -7.12
C THR A 579 -22.92 0.76 -7.63
N LYS A 580 -23.27 0.71 -8.92
CA LYS A 580 -24.39 1.50 -9.49
C LYS A 580 -25.76 1.01 -9.03
N PHE A 581 -25.86 -0.25 -8.62
CA PHE A 581 -27.10 -0.94 -8.30
C PHE A 581 -27.32 -1.15 -6.79
N LEU A 582 -26.32 -0.88 -5.94
CA LEU A 582 -26.43 -1.03 -4.47
C LEU A 582 -27.58 -0.21 -3.85
N ARG A 583 -28.02 0.86 -4.51
CA ARG A 583 -29.11 1.74 -4.02
C ARG A 583 -30.50 1.31 -4.50
N VAL A 584 -30.60 0.23 -5.28
CA VAL A 584 -31.88 -0.24 -5.82
C VAL A 584 -32.56 -1.14 -4.78
N LYS A 585 -33.81 -0.81 -4.42
CA LYS A 585 -34.60 -1.62 -3.49
C LYS A 585 -35.08 -2.90 -4.17
N LEU A 586 -34.48 -4.04 -3.83
CA LEU A 586 -34.86 -5.37 -4.31
C LEU A 586 -35.47 -6.22 -3.18
N GLU A 587 -36.29 -7.21 -3.52
CA GLU A 587 -36.87 -8.13 -2.55
C GLU A 587 -35.84 -9.19 -2.13
N GLN A 588 -35.89 -9.62 -0.86
CA GLN A 588 -35.00 -10.65 -0.33
C GLN A 588 -35.25 -12.01 -1.00
N ASN A 589 -34.18 -12.79 -1.17
CA ASN A 589 -34.12 -14.13 -1.74
C ASN A 589 -34.62 -14.28 -3.20
N LYS A 590 -34.97 -13.19 -3.88
CA LYS A 590 -35.34 -13.20 -5.30
C LYS A 590 -34.14 -12.84 -6.17
N GLU A 591 -33.99 -13.55 -7.28
CA GLU A 591 -32.97 -13.27 -8.28
C GLU A 591 -33.56 -12.34 -9.34
N TYR A 592 -32.86 -11.25 -9.62
CA TYR A 592 -33.23 -10.26 -10.61
C TYR A 592 -32.19 -10.22 -11.72
N LYS A 593 -32.63 -10.31 -12.97
CA LYS A 593 -31.78 -10.05 -14.14
C LYS A 593 -31.69 -8.56 -14.41
N ILE A 594 -30.73 -8.14 -15.23
CA ILE A 594 -30.58 -6.72 -15.60
C ILE A 594 -31.86 -6.11 -16.17
N ASN A 595 -32.62 -6.84 -17.00
CA ASN A 595 -33.88 -6.35 -17.57
C ASN A 595 -34.92 -6.05 -16.49
N ASP A 596 -35.06 -6.95 -15.51
CA ASP A 596 -36.00 -6.78 -14.38
C ASP A 596 -35.61 -5.57 -13.50
N ILE A 597 -34.32 -5.29 -13.38
CA ILE A 597 -33.80 -4.14 -12.63
C ILE A 597 -34.08 -2.83 -13.39
N MET A 598 -33.86 -2.83 -14.70
CA MET A 598 -34.10 -1.66 -15.55
C MET A 598 -35.58 -1.30 -15.60
N GLU A 599 -36.48 -2.29 -15.67
CA GLU A 599 -37.94 -2.06 -15.57
C GLU A 599 -38.38 -1.45 -14.23
N LYS A 600 -37.66 -1.73 -13.13
CA LYS A 600 -37.93 -1.12 -11.83
C LYS A 600 -37.35 0.30 -11.66
N LEU A 601 -36.38 0.68 -12.48
CA LEU A 601 -35.71 1.99 -12.43
C LEU A 601 -36.36 3.03 -13.34
N LEU A 602 -37.06 2.58 -14.37
CA LEU A 602 -37.98 3.38 -15.20
C LEU A 602 -39.29 3.64 -14.43
#